data_AF-A0A6M7UXV7-F1
#
_entry.id   AF-A0A6M7UXV7-F1
#
_cell.length_a   1.000
_cell.length_b   1.000
_cell.length_c   1.000
_cell.angle_alpha   90.00
_cell.angle_beta   90.00
_cell.angle_gamma   90.00
#
_symmetry.space_group_name_H-M   'P 1'
#
loop_
_entity.id
_entity.type
_entity.pdbx_description
1 polymer ?
#
loop_
_entity_poly.entity_id
_entity_poly.type
_entity_poly.pdbx_seq_one_letter_code
_entity_poly.pdbx_strand_id
1 'polypeptide(L)'
;MSPEAADTSVALADVLRREPRKEEAWGVDRSADVSEIHIDAPGRYIVELSPTDRRMPFLRLNVRRPGHADRIVYVPVTKRTSYLLKSTEDGLVLQFESSDILAARVRPLRIRDIGALLTRRHRHKRFQVPLGQGLVLQPLLHIAGAEGRELARALGSLHGWGFGTGSDNLQKTMSRYFDGPPAEAAERRPSAEQKIAVALHLHYADLWPEFEALLEATDRQFQIFLTLTRPDAALAQRVQARFPDAEIIVYENRGRDIGPFIQLLREGRLDPFNLICKLHGKKSGPSGPRMVLGEIWRQASAFDLIGSRDVVDRIIAEFERSPDTQMIGSRRFRLPNEWKGEKAAWGENRAMVLNLLETMGMPSSSRLDFFAGTMFWVRRSALEPLMWLDLPLAVFPEESNQQDGTLQHALERVLGMIGTNISGVAWDDDMTPDSREADPIG
;
A
#
# COMPACT_ATOMS: atom_id res chain seq x y z
N MET A 1 35.07 26.66 -46.79
CA MET A 1 34.73 27.80 -45.91
C MET A 1 33.45 27.45 -45.16
N SER A 2 33.54 27.23 -43.85
CA SER A 2 32.47 27.42 -42.85
C SER A 2 31.96 28.89 -42.86
N PRO A 3 30.92 29.34 -42.11
CA PRO A 3 30.27 28.76 -40.90
C PRO A 3 28.72 28.73 -40.92
N GLU A 4 28.03 27.82 -40.22
CA GLU A 4 27.66 27.79 -38.79
C GLU A 4 26.61 28.86 -38.38
N ALA A 5 25.40 28.42 -38.01
CA ALA A 5 24.41 29.15 -37.22
C ALA A 5 23.36 28.13 -36.70
N ALA A 6 23.54 27.59 -35.50
CA ALA A 6 23.13 28.15 -34.20
C ALA A 6 21.81 27.51 -33.73
N ASP A 7 21.98 26.36 -33.09
CA ASP A 7 21.05 25.65 -32.23
C ASP A 7 20.56 26.60 -31.13
N THR A 8 19.32 27.10 -31.24
CA THR A 8 18.75 27.98 -30.23
C THR A 8 18.04 27.13 -29.18
N SER A 9 18.83 26.51 -28.30
CA SER A 9 18.31 26.06 -27.01
C SER A 9 17.89 27.29 -26.22
N VAL A 10 16.59 27.45 -25.98
CA VAL A 10 16.10 28.46 -25.04
C VAL A 10 16.45 27.93 -23.65
N ALA A 11 17.63 28.29 -23.17
CA ALA A 11 17.97 28.22 -21.77
C ALA A 11 16.93 29.04 -21.00
N LEU A 12 16.04 28.35 -20.28
CA LEU A 12 15.21 28.98 -19.26
C LEU A 12 16.17 29.56 -18.23
N ALA A 13 16.23 30.90 -18.21
CA ALA A 13 17.08 31.68 -17.34
C ALA A 13 17.08 31.13 -15.91
N ASP A 14 18.27 31.08 -15.30
CA ASP A 14 18.46 31.03 -13.87
C ASP A 14 17.51 32.03 -13.20
N VAL A 15 16.38 31.53 -12.70
CA VAL A 15 15.49 32.31 -11.85
C VAL A 15 16.19 32.41 -10.51
N LEU A 16 17.07 33.42 -10.45
CA LEU A 16 17.64 34.10 -9.30
C LEU A 16 17.35 33.42 -7.96
N ARG A 17 18.42 32.87 -7.37
CA ARG A 17 18.55 32.74 -5.91
C ARG A 17 18.11 34.07 -5.29
N ARG A 18 16.92 34.10 -4.70
CA ARG A 18 16.46 35.24 -3.93
C ARG A 18 16.79 34.94 -2.49
N GLU A 19 17.88 35.52 -1.98
CA GLU A 19 18.11 35.55 -0.53
C GLU A 19 16.87 36.18 0.13
N PRO A 20 16.35 35.59 1.21
CA PRO A 20 15.23 36.17 1.94
C PRO A 20 15.63 37.58 2.40
N ARG A 21 14.80 38.58 2.11
CA ARG A 21 14.99 39.91 2.71
C ARG A 21 14.87 39.74 4.23
N LYS A 22 15.74 40.39 5.00
CA LYS A 22 15.78 40.39 6.48
C LYS A 22 14.45 40.74 7.20
N GLU A 23 13.37 41.00 6.47
CA GLU A 23 12.06 41.43 6.97
C GLU A 23 10.89 40.54 6.49
N GLU A 24 11.12 39.51 5.65
CA GLU A 24 10.07 38.56 5.26
C GLU A 24 10.00 37.42 6.29
N ALA A 25 8.89 37.31 7.04
CA ALA A 25 8.65 36.28 8.08
C ALA A 25 8.45 34.85 7.52
N TRP A 26 9.00 34.58 6.34
CA TRP A 26 8.93 33.31 5.62
C TRP A 26 9.96 33.30 4.49
N GLY A 27 10.47 32.12 4.12
CA GLY A 27 11.51 32.00 3.10
C GLY A 27 11.73 30.58 2.61
N VAL A 28 12.53 30.43 1.55
CA VAL A 28 13.01 29.14 1.06
C VAL A 28 14.53 29.18 1.04
N ASP A 29 15.17 28.28 1.79
CA ASP A 29 16.61 28.07 1.79
C ASP A 29 16.96 26.75 1.10
N ARG A 30 18.11 26.70 0.45
CA ARG A 30 18.59 25.52 -0.28
C ARG A 30 20.06 25.30 -0.04
N SER A 31 20.38 24.19 0.61
CA SER A 31 21.72 23.63 0.68
C SER A 31 21.91 22.51 -0.35
N ALA A 32 23.12 21.96 -0.41
CA ALA A 32 23.43 20.82 -1.29
C ALA A 32 22.51 19.62 -1.03
N ASP A 33 22.18 19.37 0.23
CA ASP A 33 21.48 18.15 0.65
C ASP A 33 19.99 18.37 0.93
N VAL A 34 19.60 19.56 1.39
CA VAL A 34 18.22 19.85 1.81
C VAL A 34 17.67 21.18 1.29
N SER A 35 16.36 21.20 1.06
CA SER A 35 15.57 22.39 0.76
C SER A 35 14.59 22.65 1.91
N GLU A 36 14.62 23.85 2.47
CA GLU A 36 13.83 24.23 3.65
C GLU A 36 12.88 25.38 3.35
N ILE A 37 11.66 25.32 3.89
CA ILE A 37 10.69 26.41 3.88
C ILE A 37 10.45 26.85 5.31
N HIS A 38 10.79 28.10 5.61
CA HIS A 38 10.65 28.69 6.94
C HIS A 38 9.35 29.49 7.03
N ILE A 39 8.63 29.34 8.14
CA ILE A 39 7.42 30.07 8.49
C ILE A 39 7.60 30.63 9.90
N ASP A 40 7.92 31.92 10.00
CA ASP A 40 8.32 32.55 11.26
C ASP A 40 7.14 33.20 12.00
N ALA A 41 5.93 33.15 11.44
CA ALA A 41 4.74 33.72 12.05
C ALA A 41 3.49 32.83 11.85
N PRO A 42 2.54 32.84 12.80
CA PRO A 42 1.24 32.21 12.61
C PRO A 42 0.48 32.86 11.44
N GLY A 43 -0.26 32.06 10.68
CA GLY A 43 -0.99 32.58 9.54
C GLY A 43 -1.45 31.54 8.54
N ARG A 44 -1.81 32.02 7.35
CA ARG A 44 -2.18 31.17 6.21
C ARG A 44 -1.25 31.45 5.05
N TYR A 45 -0.64 30.40 4.53
CA TYR A 45 0.37 30.47 3.50
C TYR A 45 -0.01 29.59 2.32
N ILE A 46 0.39 30.01 1.13
CA ILE A 46 0.42 29.17 -0.06
C ILE A 46 1.85 28.67 -0.21
N VAL A 47 2.00 27.35 -0.14
CA VAL A 47 3.25 26.65 -0.43
C VAL A 47 3.12 26.02 -1.81
N GLU A 48 4.06 26.29 -2.71
CA GLU A 48 4.11 25.71 -4.05
C GLU A 48 5.35 24.84 -4.17
N LEU A 49 5.16 23.56 -4.51
CA LEU A 49 6.22 22.59 -4.71
C LEU A 49 6.21 22.09 -6.16
N SER A 50 7.39 22.00 -6.76
CA SER A 50 7.63 21.33 -8.03
C SER A 50 8.64 20.21 -7.78
N PRO A 51 8.19 18.96 -7.62
CA PRO A 51 9.07 17.84 -7.36
C PRO A 51 9.82 17.40 -8.61
N THR A 52 10.88 16.62 -8.44
CA THR A 52 11.47 15.80 -9.51
C THR A 52 10.48 14.74 -10.00
N ASP A 53 10.68 14.29 -11.24
CA ASP A 53 9.81 13.28 -11.86
C ASP A 53 9.84 11.97 -11.06
N ARG A 54 8.66 11.42 -10.80
CA ARG A 54 8.50 10.28 -9.90
C ARG A 54 7.27 9.46 -10.25
N ARG A 55 7.39 8.15 -10.09
CA ARG A 55 6.28 7.21 -10.30
C ARG A 55 5.24 7.29 -9.17
N MET A 56 5.70 7.27 -7.92
CA MET A 56 4.84 7.39 -6.74
C MET A 56 4.56 8.88 -6.47
N PRO A 57 3.30 9.36 -6.50
CA PRO A 57 2.97 10.79 -6.40
C PRO A 57 2.95 11.28 -4.95
N PHE A 58 3.98 10.93 -4.19
CA PHE A 58 4.19 11.34 -2.81
C PHE A 58 5.59 11.89 -2.63
N LEU A 59 5.73 12.76 -1.64
CA LEU A 59 6.96 13.40 -1.26
C LEU A 59 7.15 13.27 0.25
N ARG A 60 8.35 12.87 0.66
CA ARG A 60 8.77 12.87 2.06
C ARG A 60 8.98 14.31 2.52
N LEU A 61 8.33 14.69 3.60
CA LEU A 61 8.39 16.01 4.21
C LEU A 61 8.75 15.86 5.69
N ASN A 62 9.90 16.40 6.09
CA ASN A 62 10.25 16.52 7.49
C ASN A 62 9.72 17.85 8.05
N VAL A 63 8.90 17.77 9.08
CA VAL A 63 8.28 18.92 9.75
C VAL A 63 9.00 19.15 11.07
N ARG A 64 9.71 20.28 11.16
CA ARG A 64 10.37 20.71 12.40
C ARG A 64 9.62 21.86 13.04
N ARG A 65 9.46 21.77 14.35
CA ARG A 65 8.73 22.75 15.14
C ARG A 65 9.50 23.03 16.43
N PRO A 66 9.51 24.29 16.92
CA PRO A 66 10.18 24.61 18.17
C PRO A 66 9.62 23.78 19.32
N GLY A 67 10.49 23.14 20.11
CA GLY A 67 10.08 22.37 21.29
C GLY A 67 9.36 21.03 21.02
N HIS A 68 9.35 20.54 19.77
CA HIS A 68 8.75 19.26 19.41
C HIS A 68 9.74 18.38 18.64
N ALA A 69 9.59 17.06 18.76
CA ALA A 69 10.31 16.12 17.91
C ALA A 69 9.97 16.33 16.43
N ASP A 70 10.98 16.18 15.57
CA ASP A 70 10.84 16.14 14.12
C ASP A 70 9.78 15.10 13.72
N ARG A 71 8.93 15.47 12.78
CA ARG A 71 7.86 14.59 12.30
C ARG A 71 7.95 14.45 10.80
N ILE A 72 8.10 13.22 10.34
CA ILE A 72 8.06 12.90 8.91
C ILE A 72 6.60 12.64 8.50
N VAL A 73 6.21 13.24 7.38
CA VAL A 73 4.93 12.97 6.71
C VAL A 73 5.14 12.84 5.20
N TYR A 74 4.23 12.12 4.54
CA TYR A 74 4.22 11.94 3.09
C TYR A 74 3.06 12.69 2.49
N VAL A 75 3.36 13.64 1.62
CA VAL A 75 2.38 14.57 1.05
C VAL A 75 2.16 14.29 -0.43
N PRO A 76 0.90 14.32 -0.92
CA PRO A 76 0.62 14.00 -2.31
C PRO A 76 1.07 15.13 -3.24
N VAL A 77 1.79 14.79 -4.30
CA VAL A 77 2.36 15.73 -5.27
C VAL A 77 1.97 15.40 -6.71
N THR A 78 1.86 16.45 -7.52
CA THR A 78 1.87 16.47 -8.98
C THR A 78 3.11 17.23 -9.46
N LYS A 79 3.31 17.34 -10.79
CA LYS A 79 4.37 18.17 -11.40
C LYS A 79 4.50 19.58 -10.81
N ARG A 80 3.36 20.18 -10.41
CA ARG A 80 3.33 21.42 -9.63
C ARG A 80 2.13 21.40 -8.70
N THR A 81 2.40 21.38 -7.41
CA THR A 81 1.38 21.29 -6.37
C THR A 81 1.37 22.55 -5.52
N SER A 82 0.20 23.16 -5.37
CA SER A 82 -0.03 24.21 -4.39
C SER A 82 -0.69 23.62 -3.16
N TYR A 83 -0.26 24.07 -1.98
CA TYR A 83 -0.82 23.71 -0.70
C TYR A 83 -1.29 24.96 0.03
N LEU A 84 -2.41 24.85 0.71
CA LEU A 84 -2.79 25.79 1.76
C LEU A 84 -2.22 25.27 3.07
N LEU A 85 -1.21 25.97 3.60
CA LEU A 85 -0.69 25.77 4.94
C LEU A 85 -1.43 26.70 5.91
N LYS A 86 -1.91 26.14 7.00
CA LYS A 86 -2.39 26.90 8.15
C LYS A 86 -1.43 26.66 9.29
N SER A 87 -0.87 27.74 9.82
CA SER A 87 -0.01 27.72 11.00
C SER A 87 -0.65 28.49 12.14
N THR A 88 -0.73 27.87 13.32
CA THR A 88 -1.07 28.53 14.59
C THR A 88 0.16 28.87 15.42
N GLU A 89 1.34 28.42 14.98
CA GLU A 89 2.63 28.52 15.67
C GLU A 89 3.64 29.27 14.80
N ASP A 90 4.69 29.79 15.41
CA ASP A 90 5.87 30.37 14.77
C ASP A 90 7.02 29.34 14.67
N GLY A 91 8.04 29.68 13.87
CA GLY A 91 9.27 28.87 13.75
C GLY A 91 9.09 27.50 13.08
N LEU A 92 8.03 27.32 12.28
CA LEU A 92 7.80 26.07 11.54
C LEU A 92 8.77 25.97 10.36
N VAL A 93 9.45 24.83 10.24
CA VAL A 93 10.32 24.50 9.09
C VAL A 93 9.79 23.26 8.38
N LEU A 94 9.57 23.39 7.07
CA LEU A 94 9.23 22.28 6.19
C LEU A 94 10.46 21.91 5.37
N GLN A 95 11.04 20.74 5.62
CA GLN A 95 12.29 20.30 5.02
C GLN A 95 12.06 19.12 4.06
N PHE A 96 12.74 19.17 2.92
CA PHE A 96 12.75 18.14 1.88
C PHE A 96 14.18 17.83 1.45
N GLU A 97 14.42 16.65 0.88
CA GLU A 97 15.70 16.40 0.21
C GLU A 97 15.83 17.27 -1.04
N SER A 98 17.02 17.81 -1.29
CA SER A 98 17.25 18.65 -2.47
C SER A 98 17.11 17.89 -3.78
N SER A 99 17.41 16.59 -3.79
CA SER A 99 17.20 15.65 -4.90
C SER A 99 15.71 15.47 -5.28
N ASP A 100 14.81 15.76 -4.35
CA ASP A 100 13.38 15.55 -4.51
C ASP A 100 12.64 16.76 -5.09
N ILE A 101 13.23 17.97 -5.03
CA ILE A 101 12.51 19.22 -5.32
C ILE A 101 13.27 20.10 -6.33
N LEU A 102 12.68 20.25 -7.53
CA LEU A 102 13.16 21.20 -8.53
C LEU A 102 12.97 22.66 -8.08
N ALA A 103 11.80 22.99 -7.54
CA ALA A 103 11.50 24.33 -7.04
C ALA A 103 10.52 24.31 -5.87
N ALA A 104 10.76 25.18 -4.88
CA ALA A 104 9.84 25.45 -3.78
C ALA A 104 9.61 26.96 -3.66
N ARG A 105 8.38 27.36 -3.33
CA ARG A 105 8.01 28.75 -3.04
C ARG A 105 7.00 28.78 -1.91
N VAL A 106 7.07 29.82 -1.09
CA VAL A 106 6.05 30.10 -0.08
C VAL A 106 5.65 31.57 -0.16
N ARG A 107 4.41 31.88 0.22
CA ARG A 107 3.91 33.25 0.35
C ARG A 107 2.66 33.31 1.22
N PRO A 108 2.32 34.45 1.83
CA PRO A 108 1.05 34.64 2.52
C PRO A 108 -0.14 34.50 1.57
N LEU A 109 -1.25 34.01 2.11
CA LEU A 109 -2.53 33.96 1.41
C LEU A 109 -3.06 35.38 1.17
N ARG A 110 -3.43 35.71 -0.07
CA ARG A 110 -3.97 37.01 -0.47
C ARG A 110 -5.46 36.91 -0.85
N ILE A 111 -6.17 38.04 -0.85
CA ILE A 111 -7.60 38.11 -1.21
C ILE A 111 -7.88 37.50 -2.59
N ARG A 112 -6.99 37.72 -3.57
CA ARG A 112 -7.11 37.15 -4.93
C ARG A 112 -7.09 35.61 -4.97
N ASP A 113 -6.53 34.96 -3.95
CA ASP A 113 -6.47 33.49 -3.86
C ASP A 113 -7.80 32.89 -3.36
N ILE A 114 -8.69 33.73 -2.80
CA ILE A 114 -9.96 33.28 -2.22
C ILE A 114 -10.85 32.59 -3.25
N GLY A 115 -10.87 33.06 -4.51
CA GLY A 115 -11.63 32.42 -5.59
C GLY A 115 -11.18 30.97 -5.87
N ALA A 116 -9.86 30.73 -5.82
CA ALA A 116 -9.28 29.39 -5.97
C ALA A 116 -9.54 28.49 -4.75
N LEU A 117 -9.79 29.07 -3.56
CA LEU A 117 -10.09 28.33 -2.32
C LEU A 117 -11.59 28.06 -2.10
N LEU A 118 -12.47 28.92 -2.60
CA LEU A 118 -13.93 28.81 -2.43
C LEU A 118 -14.54 27.76 -3.37
N THR A 119 -13.94 27.55 -4.54
CA THR A 119 -14.35 26.48 -5.44
C THR A 119 -14.04 25.11 -4.79
N ARG A 120 -15.09 24.38 -4.38
CA ARG A 120 -15.04 23.00 -3.84
C ARG A 120 -14.47 22.82 -2.43
N ARG A 121 -14.51 23.85 -1.58
CA ARG A 121 -13.96 23.86 -0.20
C ARG A 121 -14.25 22.61 0.67
N HIS A 122 -15.45 22.00 0.57
CA HIS A 122 -15.81 20.82 1.37
C HIS A 122 -15.16 19.51 0.89
N ARG A 123 -14.99 19.32 -0.43
CA ARG A 123 -14.46 18.06 -1.00
C ARG A 123 -12.95 17.88 -0.81
N HIS A 124 -12.23 18.95 -0.46
CA HIS A 124 -10.78 18.94 -0.32
C HIS A 124 -10.29 18.95 1.13
N LYS A 125 -11.17 19.20 2.12
CA LYS A 125 -10.83 19.00 3.54
C LYS A 125 -10.42 17.56 3.85
N ARG A 126 -10.98 16.58 3.14
CA ARG A 126 -10.64 15.16 3.28
C ARG A 126 -9.19 14.82 2.90
N PHE A 127 -8.48 15.74 2.24
CA PHE A 127 -7.07 15.57 1.86
C PHE A 127 -6.11 16.31 2.79
N GLN A 128 -6.60 16.83 3.91
CA GLN A 128 -5.74 17.49 4.90
C GLN A 128 -4.73 16.50 5.48
N VAL A 129 -3.51 16.99 5.67
CA VAL A 129 -2.43 16.30 6.36
C VAL A 129 -2.15 17.11 7.64
N PRO A 130 -2.60 16.65 8.81
CA PRO A 130 -2.30 17.30 10.07
C PRO A 130 -0.80 17.17 10.36
N LEU A 131 -0.11 18.29 10.54
CA LEU A 131 1.33 18.30 10.84
C LEU A 131 1.61 18.33 12.34
N GLY A 132 0.60 18.59 13.17
CA GLY A 132 0.67 18.66 14.64
C GLY A 132 0.04 19.97 15.14
N GLN A 133 -0.50 20.00 16.36
CA GLN A 133 -0.98 21.20 17.08
C GLN A 133 -1.49 22.37 16.20
N GLY A 134 -2.68 22.22 15.59
CA GLY A 134 -3.30 23.28 14.79
C GLY A 134 -2.66 23.55 13.40
N LEU A 135 -1.52 22.93 13.10
CA LEU A 135 -0.86 22.97 11.81
C LEU A 135 -1.49 21.97 10.84
N VAL A 136 -1.95 22.48 9.71
CA VAL A 136 -2.59 21.65 8.67
C VAL A 136 -2.07 22.06 7.31
N LEU A 137 -1.58 21.07 6.56
CA LEU A 137 -1.23 21.20 5.16
C LEU A 137 -2.35 20.62 4.30
N GLN A 138 -2.90 21.41 3.39
CA GLN A 138 -3.98 21.00 2.52
C GLN A 138 -3.56 21.10 1.04
N PRO A 139 -3.44 19.98 0.30
CA PRO A 139 -3.13 20.01 -1.11
C PRO A 139 -4.31 20.57 -1.91
N LEU A 140 -4.04 21.53 -2.78
CA LEU A 140 -5.01 22.18 -3.66
C LEU A 140 -5.03 21.49 -5.04
N LEU A 141 -5.30 20.18 -5.05
CA LEU A 141 -5.20 19.36 -6.26
C LEU A 141 -6.13 19.80 -7.40
N HIS A 142 -7.24 20.50 -7.10
CA HIS A 142 -8.17 20.97 -8.13
C HIS A 142 -7.60 22.07 -9.02
N ILE A 143 -6.61 22.83 -8.55
CA ILE A 143 -5.93 23.86 -9.35
C ILE A 143 -4.70 23.32 -10.09
N ALA A 144 -4.26 22.10 -9.80
CA ALA A 144 -3.15 21.42 -10.49
C ALA A 144 -3.56 20.76 -11.82
N GLY A 145 -4.57 21.31 -12.51
CA GLY A 145 -4.96 20.84 -13.85
C GLY A 145 -5.55 19.43 -13.89
N ALA A 146 -5.32 18.73 -15.01
CA ALA A 146 -5.85 17.38 -15.24
C ALA A 146 -5.25 16.35 -14.28
N GLU A 147 -3.92 16.41 -14.09
CA GLU A 147 -3.16 15.54 -13.20
C GLU A 147 -3.66 15.65 -11.75
N GLY A 148 -3.87 16.86 -11.25
CA GLY A 148 -4.42 17.06 -9.91
C GLY A 148 -5.84 16.53 -9.74
N ARG A 149 -6.71 16.68 -10.74
CA ARG A 149 -8.07 16.07 -10.71
C ARG A 149 -8.01 14.55 -10.70
N GLU A 150 -7.03 13.99 -11.39
CA GLU A 150 -6.79 12.56 -11.46
C GLU A 150 -6.29 12.03 -10.11
N LEU A 151 -5.25 12.63 -9.54
CA LEU A 151 -4.75 12.29 -8.21
C LEU A 151 -5.82 12.45 -7.12
N ALA A 152 -6.64 13.51 -7.18
CA ALA A 152 -7.76 13.71 -6.25
C ALA A 152 -8.83 12.60 -6.33
N ARG A 153 -9.02 11.96 -7.50
CA ARG A 153 -9.89 10.78 -7.63
C ARG A 153 -9.24 9.56 -6.97
N ALA A 154 -7.93 9.36 -7.17
CA ALA A 154 -7.16 8.28 -6.55
C ALA A 154 -7.23 8.34 -5.02
N LEU A 155 -6.84 9.48 -4.46
CA LEU A 155 -6.84 9.72 -3.01
C LEU A 155 -8.26 9.67 -2.43
N GLY A 156 -9.26 10.12 -3.20
CA GLY A 156 -10.66 10.02 -2.81
C GLY A 156 -11.14 8.58 -2.71
N SER A 157 -10.67 7.70 -3.60
CA SER A 157 -10.94 6.26 -3.54
C SER A 157 -10.22 5.63 -2.35
N LEU A 158 -8.91 5.88 -2.17
CA LEU A 158 -8.12 5.41 -1.02
C LEU A 158 -8.73 5.81 0.32
N HIS A 159 -9.19 7.05 0.43
CA HIS A 159 -9.87 7.53 1.63
C HIS A 159 -11.11 6.69 1.98
N GLY A 160 -11.86 6.21 0.99
CA GLY A 160 -12.99 5.30 1.18
C GLY A 160 -12.60 3.87 1.59
N TRP A 161 -11.30 3.61 1.76
CA TRP A 161 -10.71 2.38 2.28
C TRP A 161 -9.87 2.64 3.55
N GLY A 162 -10.00 3.81 4.16
CA GLY A 162 -9.22 4.16 5.36
C GLY A 162 -7.79 4.63 5.08
N PHE A 163 -7.40 4.83 3.81
CA PHE A 163 -6.10 5.38 3.39
C PHE A 163 -6.20 6.87 3.02
N GLY A 164 -6.80 7.66 3.91
CA GLY A 164 -6.82 9.12 3.76
C GLY A 164 -5.41 9.70 3.77
N THR A 165 -5.21 10.86 3.15
CA THR A 165 -3.87 11.49 3.02
C THR A 165 -3.16 11.67 4.37
N GLY A 166 -3.88 12.09 5.41
CA GLY A 166 -3.35 12.23 6.76
C GLY A 166 -3.62 11.04 7.68
N SER A 167 -4.08 9.89 7.16
CA SER A 167 -4.36 8.70 7.96
C SER A 167 -3.09 7.93 8.27
N ASP A 168 -3.06 7.26 9.43
CA ASP A 168 -1.93 6.41 9.83
C ASP A 168 -1.67 5.29 8.83
N ASN A 169 -2.74 4.65 8.32
CA ASN A 169 -2.64 3.60 7.30
C ASN A 169 -1.80 4.03 6.08
N LEU A 170 -2.08 5.21 5.54
CA LEU A 170 -1.32 5.71 4.39
C LEU A 170 0.08 6.17 4.79
N GLN A 171 0.20 6.96 5.85
CA GLN A 171 1.49 7.55 6.26
C GLN A 171 2.52 6.47 6.59
N LYS A 172 2.12 5.40 7.26
CA LYS A 172 3.01 4.27 7.60
C LYS A 172 3.37 3.41 6.39
N THR A 173 2.41 3.19 5.49
CA THR A 173 2.68 2.51 4.20
C THR A 173 3.73 3.28 3.40
N MET A 174 3.63 4.62 3.37
CA MET A 174 4.61 5.47 2.69
C MET A 174 5.96 5.49 3.42
N SER A 175 5.98 5.51 4.76
CA SER A 175 7.25 5.41 5.50
C SER A 175 8.00 4.12 5.18
N ARG A 176 7.31 2.98 5.15
CA ARG A 176 7.91 1.71 4.74
C ARG A 176 8.42 1.73 3.30
N TYR A 177 7.68 2.37 2.40
CA TYR A 177 8.07 2.47 1.00
C TYR A 177 9.33 3.34 0.80
N PHE A 178 9.39 4.50 1.46
CA PHE A 178 10.47 5.47 1.24
C PHE A 178 11.68 5.25 2.17
N ASP A 179 11.45 4.87 3.43
CA ASP A 179 12.50 4.74 4.43
C ASP A 179 12.91 3.27 4.68
N GLY A 180 12.08 2.31 4.27
CA GLY A 180 12.28 0.87 4.54
C GLY A 180 11.69 0.37 5.88
N PRO A 181 11.91 -0.90 6.24
CA PRO A 181 11.55 -1.43 7.55
C PRO A 181 12.39 -0.77 8.67
N PRO A 182 11.92 -0.75 9.94
CA PRO A 182 12.69 -0.18 11.05
C PRO A 182 13.95 -1.02 11.27
N ALA A 183 14.99 -0.39 11.79
CA ALA A 183 16.27 -1.04 12.03
C ALA A 183 16.29 -1.98 13.25
N GLU A 184 15.32 -1.88 14.17
CA GLU A 184 15.31 -2.65 15.42
C GLU A 184 14.27 -3.76 15.40
N ALA A 185 14.79 -4.98 15.46
CA ALA A 185 14.04 -6.22 15.65
C ALA A 185 14.00 -6.58 17.14
N ALA A 186 12.82 -6.80 17.72
CA ALA A 186 12.71 -7.31 19.08
C ALA A 186 13.13 -8.80 19.13
N GLU A 187 13.92 -9.19 20.13
CA GLU A 187 14.35 -10.58 20.25
C GLU A 187 13.28 -11.49 20.89
N ARG A 188 12.88 -12.57 20.20
CA ARG A 188 13.03 -13.99 20.62
C ARG A 188 12.27 -14.99 19.73
N ARG A 189 12.70 -16.25 19.82
CA ARG A 189 12.56 -17.31 18.80
C ARG A 189 11.27 -18.14 18.91
N PRO A 190 10.63 -18.50 17.77
CA PRO A 190 9.63 -19.57 17.71
C PRO A 190 10.27 -20.91 18.06
N SER A 191 9.50 -21.77 18.71
CA SER A 191 10.00 -23.01 19.32
C SER A 191 9.86 -24.25 18.43
N ALA A 192 9.28 -24.14 17.23
CA ALA A 192 9.18 -25.22 16.26
C ALA A 192 9.65 -24.77 14.87
N GLU A 193 10.34 -25.65 14.15
CA GLU A 193 10.63 -25.46 12.72
C GLU A 193 9.34 -25.64 11.90
N GLN A 194 8.54 -24.58 11.78
CA GLN A 194 7.40 -24.56 10.86
C GLN A 194 7.92 -24.72 9.43
N LYS A 195 7.38 -25.68 8.68
CA LYS A 195 7.61 -25.73 7.23
C LYS A 195 6.74 -24.68 6.57
N ILE A 196 7.37 -23.63 6.05
CA ILE A 196 6.71 -22.47 5.46
C ILE A 196 6.83 -22.51 3.93
N ALA A 197 5.69 -22.35 3.24
CA ALA A 197 5.65 -22.07 1.81
C ALA A 197 5.28 -20.62 1.56
N VAL A 198 5.95 -19.96 0.62
CA VAL A 198 5.55 -18.67 0.06
C VAL A 198 4.96 -18.92 -1.33
N ALA A 199 3.64 -18.79 -1.46
CA ALA A 199 2.95 -18.88 -2.74
C ALA A 199 2.75 -17.47 -3.32
N LEU A 200 3.65 -17.05 -4.21
CA LEU A 200 3.66 -15.73 -4.82
C LEU A 200 3.18 -15.81 -6.28
N HIS A 201 2.12 -15.06 -6.63
CA HIS A 201 1.69 -14.91 -8.02
C HIS A 201 2.13 -13.58 -8.62
N LEU A 202 2.88 -13.62 -9.73
CA LEU A 202 3.29 -12.44 -10.51
C LEU A 202 2.78 -12.51 -11.95
N HIS A 203 1.73 -11.75 -12.24
CA HIS A 203 1.39 -11.40 -13.63
C HIS A 203 2.38 -10.39 -14.23
N TYR A 204 2.92 -9.50 -13.39
CA TYR A 204 3.88 -8.45 -13.75
C TYR A 204 5.26 -8.73 -13.15
N ALA A 205 6.18 -9.23 -13.97
CA ALA A 205 7.54 -9.61 -13.56
C ALA A 205 8.37 -8.46 -12.95
N ASP A 206 8.08 -7.21 -13.34
CA ASP A 206 8.77 -6.03 -12.83
C ASP A 206 8.48 -5.72 -11.35
N LEU A 207 7.57 -6.47 -10.71
CA LEU A 207 7.34 -6.41 -9.27
C LEU A 207 8.28 -7.31 -8.45
N TRP A 208 9.02 -8.23 -9.09
CA TRP A 208 9.93 -9.13 -8.39
C TRP A 208 10.92 -8.41 -7.47
N PRO A 209 11.62 -7.32 -7.88
CA PRO A 209 12.61 -6.67 -7.01
C PRO A 209 12.04 -6.20 -5.66
N GLU A 210 10.76 -5.82 -5.61
CA GLU A 210 10.12 -5.45 -4.35
C GLU A 210 9.87 -6.66 -3.45
N PHE A 211 9.37 -7.76 -4.01
CA PHE A 211 9.15 -8.99 -3.24
C PHE A 211 10.46 -9.65 -2.83
N GLU A 212 11.49 -9.62 -3.68
CA GLU A 212 12.85 -10.07 -3.38
C GLU A 212 13.38 -9.37 -2.12
N ALA A 213 13.35 -8.04 -2.09
CA ALA A 213 13.80 -7.26 -0.95
C ALA A 213 13.03 -7.60 0.34
N LEU A 214 11.70 -7.77 0.26
CA LEU A 214 10.87 -8.12 1.41
C LEU A 214 11.13 -9.55 1.91
N LEU A 215 11.20 -10.52 1.00
CA LEU A 215 11.44 -11.92 1.33
C LEU A 215 12.82 -12.11 1.96
N GLU A 216 13.84 -11.41 1.47
CA GLU A 216 15.16 -11.39 2.11
C GLU A 216 15.14 -10.81 3.53
N ALA A 217 14.36 -9.75 3.75
CA ALA A 217 14.24 -9.10 5.05
C ALA A 217 13.50 -9.94 6.11
N THR A 218 12.84 -11.04 5.71
CA THR A 218 12.16 -11.93 6.66
C THR A 218 13.13 -12.79 7.48
N ASP A 219 14.34 -13.06 6.96
CA ASP A 219 15.38 -13.85 7.64
C ASP A 219 14.88 -15.20 8.23
N ARG A 220 14.04 -15.88 7.45
CA ARG A 220 13.42 -17.18 7.77
C ARG A 220 13.60 -18.17 6.63
N GLN A 221 13.61 -19.46 6.94
CA GLN A 221 13.57 -20.51 5.93
C GLN A 221 12.14 -20.70 5.42
N PHE A 222 11.97 -20.67 4.11
CA PHE A 222 10.72 -20.98 3.42
C PHE A 222 11.03 -21.49 2.01
N GLN A 223 10.12 -22.27 1.42
CA GLN A 223 10.17 -22.59 -0.01
C GLN A 223 9.30 -21.62 -0.80
N ILE A 224 9.81 -21.09 -1.91
CA ILE A 224 9.04 -20.20 -2.80
C ILE A 224 8.39 -21.03 -3.91
N PHE A 225 7.08 -20.84 -4.08
CA PHE A 225 6.33 -21.23 -5.27
C PHE A 225 5.95 -19.95 -6.03
N LEU A 226 6.75 -19.59 -7.02
CA LEU A 226 6.52 -18.42 -7.86
C LEU A 226 5.69 -18.83 -9.08
N THR A 227 4.45 -18.34 -9.13
CA THR A 227 3.57 -18.58 -10.29
C THR A 227 3.58 -17.37 -11.23
N LEU A 228 3.76 -17.63 -12.52
CA LEU A 228 3.76 -16.63 -13.59
C LEU A 228 2.63 -16.91 -14.57
N THR A 229 2.26 -15.90 -15.35
CA THR A 229 1.29 -16.07 -16.45
C THR A 229 1.93 -16.36 -17.80
N ARG A 230 3.24 -16.18 -17.90
CA ARG A 230 4.06 -16.43 -19.08
C ARG A 230 5.47 -16.85 -18.64
N PRO A 231 6.18 -17.68 -19.42
CA PRO A 231 7.57 -18.00 -19.12
C PRO A 231 8.45 -16.75 -19.13
N ASP A 232 9.36 -16.65 -18.16
CA ASP A 232 10.39 -15.60 -18.08
C ASP A 232 11.69 -16.22 -17.54
N ALA A 233 12.57 -16.62 -18.44
CA ALA A 233 13.81 -17.29 -18.08
C ALA A 233 14.79 -16.38 -17.33
N ALA A 234 14.78 -15.07 -17.62
CA ALA A 234 15.65 -14.11 -16.95
C ALA A 234 15.21 -13.87 -15.50
N LEU A 235 13.90 -13.76 -15.27
CA LEU A 235 13.34 -13.73 -13.93
C LEU A 235 13.62 -15.02 -13.18
N ALA A 236 13.37 -16.19 -13.80
CA ALA A 236 13.63 -17.49 -13.18
C ALA A 236 15.09 -17.63 -12.70
N GLN A 237 16.06 -17.25 -13.55
CA GLN A 237 17.48 -17.25 -13.18
C GLN A 237 17.77 -16.31 -12.00
N ARG A 238 17.18 -15.10 -11.98
CA ARG A 238 17.36 -14.15 -10.88
C ARG A 238 16.80 -14.70 -9.56
N VAL A 239 15.58 -15.23 -9.62
CA VAL A 239 14.91 -15.84 -8.47
C VAL A 239 15.76 -16.97 -7.91
N GLN A 240 16.21 -17.90 -8.76
CA GLN A 240 16.97 -19.08 -8.34
C GLN A 240 18.41 -18.75 -7.91
N ALA A 241 19.00 -17.66 -8.43
CA ALA A 241 20.28 -17.18 -7.94
C ALA A 241 20.21 -16.75 -6.46
N ARG A 242 19.06 -16.23 -6.01
CA ARG A 242 18.85 -15.81 -4.64
C ARG A 242 18.17 -16.85 -3.74
N PHE A 243 17.24 -17.61 -4.32
CA PHE A 243 16.43 -18.63 -3.69
C PHE A 243 16.54 -19.94 -4.50
N PRO A 244 17.60 -20.75 -4.30
CA PRO A 244 17.91 -21.90 -5.14
C PRO A 244 16.79 -22.95 -5.21
N ASP A 245 16.04 -23.13 -4.13
CA ASP A 245 14.95 -24.10 -4.03
C ASP A 245 13.58 -23.55 -4.51
N ALA A 246 13.57 -22.34 -5.09
CA ALA A 246 12.36 -21.75 -5.62
C ALA A 246 11.85 -22.52 -6.85
N GLU A 247 10.57 -22.88 -6.80
CA GLU A 247 9.86 -23.46 -7.92
C GLU A 247 9.15 -22.35 -8.71
N ILE A 248 9.46 -22.24 -10.01
CA ILE A 248 8.78 -21.33 -10.93
C ILE A 248 7.80 -22.14 -11.78
N ILE A 249 6.51 -21.83 -11.68
CA ILE A 249 5.43 -22.49 -12.42
C ILE A 249 4.71 -21.48 -13.29
N VAL A 250 4.36 -21.87 -14.52
CA VAL A 250 3.61 -21.02 -15.45
C VAL A 250 2.20 -21.59 -15.61
N TYR A 251 1.20 -20.75 -15.37
CA TYR A 251 -0.20 -21.04 -15.63
C TYR A 251 -0.77 -20.06 -16.65
N GLU A 252 -1.83 -20.47 -17.35
CA GLU A 252 -2.62 -19.53 -18.15
C GLU A 252 -3.21 -18.42 -17.25
N ASN A 253 -3.37 -17.21 -17.80
CA ASN A 253 -3.91 -16.06 -17.07
C ASN A 253 -5.43 -16.18 -16.83
N ARG A 254 -5.84 -17.12 -15.98
CA ARG A 254 -7.24 -17.41 -15.64
C ARG A 254 -7.40 -17.43 -14.13
N GLY A 255 -8.44 -16.75 -13.63
CA GLY A 255 -8.71 -16.66 -12.19
C GLY A 255 -7.76 -15.75 -11.40
N ARG A 256 -7.03 -14.84 -12.08
CA ARG A 256 -6.04 -13.92 -11.48
C ARG A 256 -5.02 -14.69 -10.64
N ASP A 257 -4.79 -14.31 -9.40
CA ASP A 257 -3.90 -14.99 -8.45
C ASP A 257 -4.53 -16.20 -7.74
N ILE A 258 -5.86 -16.32 -7.78
CA ILE A 258 -6.60 -17.40 -7.11
C ILE A 258 -6.52 -18.68 -7.94
N GLY A 259 -6.70 -18.59 -9.25
CA GLY A 259 -6.60 -19.75 -10.15
C GLY A 259 -5.28 -20.51 -9.97
N PRO A 260 -4.11 -19.84 -10.13
CA PRO A 260 -2.79 -20.40 -9.85
C PRO A 260 -2.65 -20.95 -8.43
N PHE A 261 -3.13 -20.25 -7.40
CA PHE A 261 -3.06 -20.72 -6.02
C PHE A 261 -3.85 -22.02 -5.80
N ILE A 262 -5.05 -22.11 -6.38
CA ILE A 262 -5.85 -23.34 -6.36
C ILE A 262 -5.13 -24.46 -7.10
N GLN A 263 -4.44 -24.18 -8.23
CA GLN A 263 -3.65 -25.22 -8.91
C GLN A 263 -2.47 -25.72 -8.05
N LEU A 264 -1.77 -24.84 -7.34
CA LEU A 264 -0.71 -25.26 -6.40
C LEU A 264 -1.24 -26.21 -5.32
N LEU A 265 -2.44 -25.96 -4.80
CA LEU A 265 -3.11 -26.86 -3.85
C LEU A 265 -3.49 -28.19 -4.51
N ARG A 266 -4.11 -28.14 -5.70
CA ARG A 266 -4.55 -29.33 -6.45
C ARG A 266 -3.41 -30.26 -6.85
N GLU A 267 -2.26 -29.69 -7.18
CA GLU A 267 -1.05 -30.43 -7.55
C GLU A 267 -0.29 -30.99 -6.33
N GLY A 268 -0.78 -30.74 -5.10
CA GLY A 268 -0.15 -31.22 -3.86
C GLY A 268 1.16 -30.52 -3.52
N ARG A 269 1.53 -29.45 -4.23
CA ARG A 269 2.79 -28.72 -4.01
C ARG A 269 2.89 -28.10 -2.62
N LEU A 270 1.75 -27.76 -2.04
CA LEU A 270 1.66 -27.11 -0.73
C LEU A 270 1.44 -28.11 0.42
N ASP A 271 1.29 -29.40 0.14
CA ASP A 271 1.02 -30.45 1.14
C ASP A 271 2.16 -30.68 2.14
N PRO A 272 3.46 -30.54 1.78
CA PRO A 272 4.55 -30.72 2.74
C PRO A 272 4.65 -29.63 3.82
N PHE A 273 3.84 -28.57 3.74
CA PHE A 273 3.97 -27.35 4.55
C PHE A 273 2.91 -27.24 5.63
N ASN A 274 3.29 -26.63 6.75
CA ASN A 274 2.37 -26.35 7.85
C ASN A 274 1.68 -24.98 7.65
N LEU A 275 2.45 -23.99 7.21
CA LEU A 275 2.01 -22.62 7.00
C LEU A 275 2.28 -22.17 5.57
N ILE A 276 1.34 -21.43 5.00
CA ILE A 276 1.46 -20.86 3.66
C ILE A 276 1.30 -19.35 3.76
N CYS A 277 2.29 -18.59 3.29
CA CYS A 277 2.19 -17.17 3.01
C CYS A 277 1.80 -16.98 1.55
N LYS A 278 0.54 -16.61 1.31
CA LYS A 278 0.02 -16.31 -0.03
C LYS A 278 0.21 -14.83 -0.34
N LEU A 279 0.86 -14.52 -1.46
CA LEU A 279 1.18 -13.18 -1.92
C LEU A 279 0.75 -12.94 -3.38
N HIS A 280 0.49 -11.68 -3.74
CA HIS A 280 0.05 -11.32 -5.09
C HIS A 280 0.70 -10.01 -5.57
N GLY A 281 1.37 -10.07 -6.71
CA GLY A 281 1.87 -8.91 -7.46
C GLY A 281 0.77 -8.12 -8.18
N LYS A 282 -0.21 -7.61 -7.43
CA LYS A 282 -1.36 -6.87 -7.97
C LYS A 282 -0.95 -5.49 -8.48
N LYS A 283 -1.30 -5.17 -9.73
CA LYS A 283 -1.39 -3.78 -10.24
C LYS A 283 -2.83 -3.49 -10.63
N SER A 284 -3.27 -2.26 -10.40
CA SER A 284 -4.63 -1.84 -10.75
C SER A 284 -4.69 -0.98 -12.03
N GLY A 285 -3.55 -0.68 -12.64
CA GLY A 285 -3.44 -0.03 -13.94
C GLY A 285 -1.99 0.32 -14.30
N PRO A 286 -1.69 0.60 -15.59
CA PRO A 286 -0.35 0.97 -16.03
C PRO A 286 0.02 2.41 -15.65
N SER A 287 -0.97 3.27 -15.38
CA SER A 287 -0.78 4.67 -15.02
C SER A 287 -2.00 5.25 -14.29
N GLY A 288 -1.85 6.45 -13.74
CA GLY A 288 -2.94 7.23 -13.16
C GLY A 288 -3.45 6.70 -11.80
N PRO A 289 -4.71 7.01 -11.41
CA PRO A 289 -5.25 6.80 -10.07
C PRO A 289 -5.28 5.35 -9.67
N ARG A 290 -5.59 4.49 -10.64
CA ARG A 290 -5.67 3.06 -10.42
C ARG A 290 -4.30 2.48 -10.14
N MET A 291 -3.24 2.94 -10.80
CA MET A 291 -1.87 2.54 -10.47
C MET A 291 -1.55 2.85 -9.00
N VAL A 292 -1.75 4.09 -8.57
CA VAL A 292 -1.50 4.54 -7.18
C VAL A 292 -2.27 3.70 -6.15
N LEU A 293 -3.56 3.47 -6.42
CA LEU A 293 -4.42 2.62 -5.59
C LEU A 293 -3.86 1.20 -5.45
N GLY A 294 -3.48 0.59 -6.58
CA GLY A 294 -2.95 -0.77 -6.60
C GLY A 294 -1.60 -0.90 -5.91
N GLU A 295 -0.72 0.09 -6.07
CA GLU A 295 0.60 0.10 -5.42
C GLU A 295 0.49 0.23 -3.91
N ILE A 296 -0.29 1.19 -3.40
CA ILE A 296 -0.49 1.37 -1.96
C ILE A 296 -1.15 0.14 -1.34
N TRP A 297 -2.15 -0.44 -2.02
CA TRP A 297 -2.81 -1.64 -1.54
C TRP A 297 -1.82 -2.80 -1.40
N ARG A 298 -1.07 -3.08 -2.47
CA ARG A 298 -0.08 -4.15 -2.53
C ARG A 298 0.99 -3.97 -1.46
N GLN A 299 1.53 -2.76 -1.32
CA GLN A 299 2.56 -2.44 -0.35
C GLN A 299 2.07 -2.56 1.08
N ALA A 300 0.91 -1.97 1.40
CA ALA A 300 0.32 -2.09 2.73
C ALA A 300 0.10 -3.56 3.11
N SER A 301 -0.45 -4.38 2.20
CA SER A 301 -0.64 -5.81 2.47
C SER A 301 0.68 -6.56 2.61
N ALA A 302 1.66 -6.33 1.73
CA ALA A 302 2.94 -7.01 1.79
C ALA A 302 3.72 -6.64 3.07
N PHE A 303 3.71 -5.37 3.47
CA PHE A 303 4.36 -4.92 4.70
C PHE A 303 3.70 -5.51 5.96
N ASP A 304 2.37 -5.64 5.97
CA ASP A 304 1.66 -6.26 7.10
C ASP A 304 1.92 -7.78 7.21
N LEU A 305 2.46 -8.43 6.18
CA LEU A 305 2.64 -9.90 6.13
C LEU A 305 4.11 -10.37 6.12
N ILE A 306 4.98 -9.62 5.44
CA ILE A 306 6.40 -9.93 5.21
C ILE A 306 7.28 -8.67 5.26
N GLY A 307 6.82 -7.59 5.91
CA GLY A 307 7.52 -6.31 5.95
C GLY A 307 8.87 -6.34 6.65
N SER A 308 9.08 -7.29 7.56
CA SER A 308 10.33 -7.52 8.27
C SER A 308 10.31 -8.90 8.94
N ARG A 309 11.48 -9.34 9.43
CA ARG A 309 11.62 -10.52 10.30
C ARG A 309 10.62 -10.51 11.47
N ASP A 310 10.51 -9.40 12.19
CA ASP A 310 9.58 -9.29 13.33
C ASP A 310 8.11 -9.47 12.92
N VAL A 311 7.72 -9.07 11.70
CA VAL A 311 6.37 -9.33 11.17
C VAL A 311 6.13 -10.82 11.12
N VAL A 312 7.03 -11.51 10.44
CA VAL A 312 6.92 -12.94 10.21
C VAL A 312 6.98 -13.69 11.54
N ASP A 313 7.88 -13.30 12.43
CA ASP A 313 8.04 -13.93 13.75
C ASP A 313 6.80 -13.78 14.62
N ARG A 314 6.17 -12.59 14.65
CA ARG A 314 4.90 -12.37 15.38
C ARG A 314 3.75 -13.19 14.79
N ILE A 315 3.65 -13.27 13.46
CA ILE A 315 2.63 -14.08 12.78
C ILE A 315 2.82 -15.57 13.10
N ILE A 316 4.06 -16.08 13.03
CA ILE A 316 4.36 -17.47 13.38
C ILE A 316 4.05 -17.74 14.85
N ALA A 317 4.47 -16.86 15.76
CA ALA A 317 4.18 -16.97 17.18
C ALA A 317 2.68 -16.98 17.47
N GLU A 318 1.88 -16.24 16.71
CA GLU A 318 0.42 -16.26 16.83
C GLU A 318 -0.16 -17.63 16.44
N PHE A 319 0.31 -18.23 15.34
CA PHE A 319 -0.08 -19.60 14.99
C PHE A 319 0.43 -20.63 16.01
N GLU A 320 1.57 -20.43 16.67
CA GLU A 320 2.04 -21.35 17.70
C GLU A 320 1.22 -21.22 18.99
N ARG A 321 0.87 -19.99 19.37
CA ARG A 321 0.13 -19.65 20.59
C ARG A 321 -1.35 -20.02 20.51
N SER A 322 -1.97 -19.84 19.35
CA SER A 322 -3.40 -20.04 19.12
C SER A 322 -3.64 -21.12 18.05
N PRO A 323 -3.83 -22.39 18.46
CA PRO A 323 -4.16 -23.49 17.54
C PRO A 323 -5.41 -23.21 16.70
N ASP A 324 -6.37 -22.45 17.25
CA ASP A 324 -7.62 -22.13 16.59
C ASP A 324 -7.44 -21.13 15.43
N THR A 325 -6.44 -20.25 15.50
CA THR A 325 -6.16 -19.27 14.43
C THR A 325 -5.80 -20.01 13.14
N GLN A 326 -6.66 -19.91 12.12
CA GLN A 326 -6.49 -20.59 10.83
C GLN A 326 -5.84 -19.71 9.78
N MET A 327 -6.12 -18.39 9.80
CA MET A 327 -5.65 -17.44 8.82
C MET A 327 -5.30 -16.09 9.46
N ILE A 328 -4.21 -15.48 9.01
CA ILE A 328 -3.78 -14.15 9.42
C ILE A 328 -3.56 -13.29 8.18
N GLY A 329 -4.23 -12.15 8.10
CA GLY A 329 -4.11 -11.22 6.98
C GLY A 329 -3.98 -9.77 7.44
N SER A 330 -3.85 -8.85 6.49
CA SER A 330 -3.83 -7.42 6.83
C SER A 330 -5.20 -6.98 7.36
N ARG A 331 -5.24 -6.48 8.59
CA ARG A 331 -6.44 -5.93 9.24
C ARG A 331 -7.09 -4.83 8.40
N ARG A 332 -6.26 -4.01 7.73
CA ARG A 332 -6.69 -2.89 6.87
C ARG A 332 -7.56 -3.37 5.70
N PHE A 333 -7.39 -4.62 5.29
CA PHE A 333 -8.10 -5.22 4.16
C PHE A 333 -9.02 -6.39 4.58
N ARG A 334 -9.21 -6.61 5.89
CA ARG A 334 -10.23 -7.54 6.41
C ARG A 334 -11.62 -6.92 6.24
N LEU A 335 -12.51 -7.62 5.54
CA LEU A 335 -13.86 -7.16 5.22
C LEU A 335 -14.91 -8.12 5.78
N PRO A 336 -16.05 -7.60 6.27
CA PRO A 336 -16.45 -6.19 6.31
C PRO A 336 -15.75 -5.40 7.44
N ASN A 337 -15.59 -4.09 7.24
CA ASN A 337 -14.97 -3.16 8.19
C ASN A 337 -15.71 -1.81 8.24
N GLU A 338 -15.20 -0.85 9.01
CA GLU A 338 -15.84 0.46 9.18
C GLU A 338 -15.94 1.28 7.87
N TRP A 339 -15.13 0.96 6.86
CA TRP A 339 -15.12 1.62 5.55
C TRP A 339 -15.99 0.91 4.52
N LYS A 340 -16.16 -0.41 4.66
CA LYS A 340 -16.90 -1.28 3.75
C LYS A 340 -17.79 -2.22 4.55
N GLY A 341 -19.04 -1.80 4.70
CA GLY A 341 -20.08 -2.64 5.30
C GLY A 341 -20.39 -3.90 4.48
N GLU A 342 -21.13 -4.80 5.12
CA GLU A 342 -21.39 -6.15 4.63
C GLU A 342 -21.96 -6.21 3.20
N LYS A 343 -22.91 -5.35 2.84
CA LYS A 343 -23.47 -5.30 1.47
C LYS A 343 -22.39 -5.04 0.41
N ALA A 344 -21.46 -4.13 0.68
CA ALA A 344 -20.37 -3.81 -0.24
C ALA A 344 -19.33 -4.93 -0.28
N ALA A 345 -19.10 -5.59 0.85
CA ALA A 345 -18.18 -6.72 0.97
C ALA A 345 -18.70 -7.95 0.20
N TRP A 346 -20.00 -8.26 0.26
CA TRP A 346 -20.62 -9.33 -0.53
C TRP A 346 -20.54 -9.08 -2.04
N GLY A 347 -20.79 -7.84 -2.46
CA GLY A 347 -20.84 -7.48 -3.87
C GLY A 347 -21.85 -8.34 -4.65
N GLU A 348 -21.47 -8.78 -5.85
CA GLU A 348 -22.31 -9.61 -6.73
C GLU A 348 -22.13 -11.12 -6.48
N ASN A 349 -21.20 -11.52 -5.60
CA ASN A 349 -20.80 -12.93 -5.45
C ASN A 349 -21.56 -13.72 -4.40
N ARG A 350 -22.52 -13.13 -3.68
CA ARG A 350 -23.18 -13.78 -2.53
C ARG A 350 -23.76 -15.15 -2.88
N ALA A 351 -24.54 -15.25 -3.95
CA ALA A 351 -25.15 -16.52 -4.34
C ALA A 351 -24.11 -17.60 -4.68
N MET A 352 -23.04 -17.22 -5.39
CA MET A 352 -21.95 -18.13 -5.77
C MET A 352 -21.16 -18.61 -4.54
N VAL A 353 -20.84 -17.71 -3.61
CA VAL A 353 -20.15 -18.04 -2.36
C VAL A 353 -20.96 -19.05 -1.54
N LEU A 354 -22.27 -18.82 -1.37
CA LEU A 354 -23.12 -19.72 -0.60
C LEU A 354 -23.18 -21.12 -1.22
N ASN A 355 -23.25 -21.22 -2.54
CA ASN A 355 -23.21 -22.51 -3.25
C ASN A 355 -21.86 -23.23 -3.08
N LEU A 356 -20.74 -22.48 -3.13
CA LEU A 356 -19.41 -23.05 -2.89
C LEU A 356 -19.28 -23.56 -1.44
N LEU A 357 -19.77 -22.82 -0.45
CA LEU A 357 -19.77 -23.24 0.95
C LEU A 357 -20.58 -24.52 1.15
N GLU A 358 -21.79 -24.58 0.57
CA GLU A 358 -22.64 -25.77 0.61
C GLU A 358 -21.95 -26.99 -0.03
N THR A 359 -21.26 -26.80 -1.15
CA THR A 359 -20.50 -27.87 -1.83
C THR A 359 -19.37 -28.42 -0.95
N MET A 360 -18.75 -27.57 -0.13
CA MET A 360 -17.72 -27.99 0.85
C MET A 360 -18.32 -28.52 2.16
N GLY A 361 -19.64 -28.68 2.26
CA GLY A 361 -20.33 -29.12 3.49
C GLY A 361 -20.30 -28.08 4.61
N MET A 362 -20.08 -26.81 4.29
CA MET A 362 -20.02 -25.72 5.26
C MET A 362 -21.37 -25.00 5.40
N PRO A 363 -21.71 -24.47 6.60
CA PRO A 363 -22.96 -23.75 6.80
C PRO A 363 -23.05 -22.50 5.92
N SER A 364 -24.20 -22.30 5.29
CA SER A 364 -24.53 -21.07 4.55
C SER A 364 -24.76 -19.86 5.49
N SER A 365 -24.89 -20.11 6.80
CA SER A 365 -24.95 -19.09 7.85
C SER A 365 -23.59 -18.54 8.26
N SER A 366 -22.49 -19.04 7.68
CA SER A 366 -21.15 -18.54 7.96
C SER A 366 -21.07 -17.03 7.71
N ARG A 367 -20.55 -16.31 8.70
CA ARG A 367 -20.38 -14.86 8.63
C ARG A 367 -19.38 -14.52 7.53
N LEU A 368 -19.69 -13.51 6.72
CA LEU A 368 -18.72 -12.98 5.76
C LEU A 368 -17.54 -12.36 6.52
N ASP A 369 -16.35 -12.92 6.31
CA ASP A 369 -15.11 -12.39 6.85
C ASP A 369 -13.95 -12.84 5.97
N PHE A 370 -13.22 -11.90 5.35
CA PHE A 370 -12.15 -12.24 4.40
C PHE A 370 -11.15 -11.10 4.19
N PHE A 371 -9.99 -11.42 3.63
CA PHE A 371 -8.97 -10.43 3.27
C PHE A 371 -9.05 -10.07 1.79
N ALA A 372 -9.51 -8.86 1.49
CA ALA A 372 -9.57 -8.35 0.13
C ALA A 372 -8.16 -8.15 -0.45
N GLY A 373 -7.98 -8.57 -1.70
CA GLY A 373 -6.67 -8.60 -2.38
C GLY A 373 -5.89 -9.91 -2.19
N THR A 374 -6.47 -10.91 -1.51
CA THR A 374 -5.99 -12.31 -1.45
C THR A 374 -4.53 -12.49 -1.05
N MET A 375 -4.11 -11.75 -0.02
CA MET A 375 -2.79 -11.88 0.62
C MET A 375 -2.98 -12.17 2.11
N PHE A 376 -2.42 -13.29 2.57
CA PHE A 376 -2.58 -13.77 3.94
C PHE A 376 -1.58 -14.90 4.25
N TRP A 377 -1.37 -15.17 5.53
CA TRP A 377 -0.83 -16.42 6.05
C TRP A 377 -1.97 -17.36 6.42
N VAL A 378 -1.82 -18.66 6.18
CA VAL A 378 -2.86 -19.66 6.49
C VAL A 378 -2.24 -20.99 6.87
N ARG A 379 -2.89 -21.73 7.76
CA ARG A 379 -2.56 -23.14 7.99
C ARG A 379 -2.92 -23.94 6.75
N ARG A 380 -2.01 -24.81 6.27
CA ARG A 380 -2.31 -25.69 5.13
C ARG A 380 -3.59 -26.50 5.38
N SER A 381 -3.81 -27.00 6.60
CA SER A 381 -5.00 -27.77 6.98
C SER A 381 -6.32 -27.01 6.83
N ALA A 382 -6.32 -25.67 6.96
CA ALA A 382 -7.53 -24.86 6.79
C ALA A 382 -8.02 -24.84 5.34
N LEU A 383 -7.15 -25.18 4.38
CA LEU A 383 -7.44 -25.18 2.95
C LEU A 383 -8.02 -26.51 2.45
N GLU A 384 -8.05 -27.56 3.28
CA GLU A 384 -8.58 -28.89 2.89
C GLU A 384 -9.99 -28.83 2.29
N PRO A 385 -10.96 -28.03 2.82
CA PRO A 385 -12.30 -27.95 2.23
C PRO A 385 -12.30 -27.52 0.76
N LEU A 386 -11.33 -26.71 0.32
CA LEU A 386 -11.25 -26.26 -1.07
C LEU A 386 -10.94 -27.39 -2.06
N MET A 387 -10.29 -28.46 -1.59
CA MET A 387 -9.92 -29.59 -2.43
C MET A 387 -11.15 -30.37 -2.92
N TRP A 388 -12.26 -30.31 -2.17
CA TRP A 388 -13.53 -30.96 -2.51
C TRP A 388 -14.25 -30.30 -3.68
N LEU A 389 -13.92 -29.05 -3.99
CA LEU A 389 -14.52 -28.31 -5.10
C LEU A 389 -13.99 -28.77 -6.47
N ASP A 390 -12.89 -29.52 -6.50
CA ASP A 390 -12.21 -30.02 -7.69
C ASP A 390 -12.15 -28.98 -8.85
N LEU A 391 -11.55 -27.81 -8.61
CA LEU A 391 -11.54 -26.69 -9.58
C LEU A 391 -10.29 -26.67 -10.48
N PRO A 392 -10.29 -27.30 -11.67
CA PRO A 392 -9.18 -27.17 -12.62
C PRO A 392 -9.13 -25.74 -13.18
N LEU A 393 -7.95 -25.31 -13.64
CA LEU A 393 -7.76 -23.94 -14.15
C LEU A 393 -8.78 -23.54 -15.25
N ALA A 394 -9.24 -24.52 -16.04
CA ALA A 394 -10.23 -24.37 -17.10
C ALA A 394 -11.60 -23.82 -16.64
N VAL A 395 -11.98 -23.96 -15.37
CA VAL A 395 -13.27 -23.44 -14.86
C VAL A 395 -13.26 -21.95 -14.54
N PHE A 396 -12.09 -21.36 -14.33
CA PHE A 396 -11.97 -19.93 -14.09
C PHE A 396 -12.24 -19.17 -15.39
N PRO A 397 -12.91 -18.01 -15.39
CA PRO A 397 -13.05 -17.25 -16.63
C PRO A 397 -11.69 -16.73 -17.12
N GLU A 398 -11.60 -16.51 -18.43
CA GLU A 398 -10.50 -15.74 -19.02
C GLU A 398 -10.47 -14.32 -18.44
N GLU A 399 -9.27 -13.77 -18.22
CA GLU A 399 -9.13 -12.43 -17.68
C GLU A 399 -9.55 -11.36 -18.70
N SER A 400 -10.63 -10.64 -18.40
CA SER A 400 -11.17 -9.54 -19.19
C SER A 400 -11.39 -8.26 -18.37
N ASN A 401 -10.60 -8.07 -17.29
CA ASN A 401 -10.73 -6.99 -16.32
C ASN A 401 -12.06 -6.98 -15.55
N GLN A 402 -12.62 -8.17 -15.31
CA GLN A 402 -13.82 -8.31 -14.48
C GLN A 402 -13.52 -7.83 -13.05
N GLN A 403 -14.42 -7.04 -12.47
CA GLN A 403 -14.23 -6.43 -11.14
C GLN A 403 -14.91 -7.18 -10.00
N ASP A 404 -15.95 -7.96 -10.28
CA ASP A 404 -16.68 -8.80 -9.33
C ASP A 404 -17.52 -9.83 -10.11
N GLY A 405 -18.32 -10.66 -9.44
CA GLY A 405 -19.29 -11.57 -10.07
C GLY A 405 -18.71 -12.82 -10.75
N THR A 406 -17.45 -13.16 -10.50
CA THR A 406 -16.78 -14.33 -11.09
C THR A 406 -16.21 -15.26 -10.02
N LEU A 407 -15.90 -16.50 -10.42
CA LEU A 407 -15.42 -17.56 -9.53
C LEU A 407 -14.25 -17.14 -8.64
N GLN A 408 -13.25 -16.46 -9.18
CA GLN A 408 -12.11 -15.97 -8.38
C GLN A 408 -12.57 -14.99 -7.29
N HIS A 409 -13.49 -14.07 -7.57
CA HIS A 409 -13.97 -13.12 -6.56
C HIS A 409 -14.88 -13.79 -5.51
N ALA A 410 -15.60 -14.84 -5.88
CA ALA A 410 -16.30 -15.68 -4.90
C ALA A 410 -15.32 -16.43 -4.01
N LEU A 411 -14.29 -17.05 -4.59
CA LEU A 411 -13.26 -17.77 -3.84
C LEU A 411 -12.42 -16.88 -2.93
N GLU A 412 -12.18 -15.62 -3.27
CA GLU A 412 -11.55 -14.63 -2.37
C GLU A 412 -12.30 -14.55 -1.03
N ARG A 413 -13.64 -14.55 -1.08
CA ARG A 413 -14.50 -14.50 0.11
C ARG A 413 -14.50 -15.85 0.83
N VAL A 414 -14.65 -16.93 0.06
CA VAL A 414 -14.62 -18.30 0.60
C VAL A 414 -13.33 -18.56 1.37
N LEU A 415 -12.17 -18.13 0.85
CA LEU A 415 -10.85 -18.31 1.49
C LEU A 415 -10.82 -17.73 2.91
N GLY A 416 -11.48 -16.60 3.17
CA GLY A 416 -11.62 -16.08 4.52
C GLY A 416 -12.62 -16.85 5.37
N MET A 417 -13.72 -17.30 4.75
CA MET A 417 -14.83 -17.98 5.43
C MET A 417 -14.57 -19.45 5.79
N ILE A 418 -13.60 -20.12 5.15
CA ILE A 418 -13.17 -21.46 5.53
C ILE A 418 -12.36 -21.46 6.85
N GLY A 419 -11.78 -20.31 7.23
CA GLY A 419 -11.13 -20.13 8.52
C GLY A 419 -12.18 -19.84 9.60
N THR A 420 -12.43 -20.80 10.49
CA THR A 420 -13.35 -20.62 11.62
C THR A 420 -12.87 -19.57 12.63
N ASN A 421 -11.58 -19.24 12.61
CA ASN A 421 -10.98 -18.15 13.37
C ASN A 421 -9.90 -17.45 12.52
N ILE A 422 -10.17 -16.22 12.09
CA ILE A 422 -9.23 -15.40 11.33
C ILE A 422 -8.83 -14.17 12.15
N SER A 423 -7.54 -13.88 12.19
CA SER A 423 -6.98 -12.74 12.92
C SER A 423 -6.40 -11.72 11.93
N GLY A 424 -6.53 -10.44 12.25
CA GLY A 424 -5.98 -9.36 11.44
C GLY A 424 -4.75 -8.76 12.11
N VAL A 425 -3.65 -8.62 11.38
CA VAL A 425 -2.49 -7.84 11.83
C VAL A 425 -2.51 -6.47 11.17
N ALA A 426 -2.28 -5.44 11.95
CA ALA A 426 -1.81 -4.14 11.46
C ALA A 426 -0.43 -3.94 12.09
N TRP A 427 0.57 -3.53 11.31
CA TRP A 427 1.95 -3.37 11.80
C TRP A 427 2.15 -2.25 12.84
N ASP A 428 1.08 -1.76 13.42
CA ASP A 428 1.11 -0.70 14.40
C ASP A 428 1.06 -1.39 15.77
N ASP A 429 2.02 -1.07 16.65
CA ASP A 429 2.11 -1.66 17.98
C ASP A 429 0.76 -1.70 18.72
N ASP A 430 0.67 -2.72 19.58
CA ASP A 430 -0.52 -3.33 20.17
C ASP A 430 -1.37 -4.14 19.18
N MET A 431 -1.10 -5.46 19.17
CA MET A 431 -2.12 -6.49 19.02
C MET A 431 -3.17 -6.29 20.11
N THR A 432 -3.98 -5.22 20.02
CA THR A 432 -5.26 -5.18 20.71
C THR A 432 -6.08 -6.27 20.04
N PRO A 433 -6.51 -7.30 20.80
CA PRO A 433 -7.41 -8.32 20.27
C PRO A 433 -8.54 -7.64 19.51
N ASP A 434 -8.92 -8.19 18.36
CA ASP A 434 -10.06 -7.67 17.63
C ASP A 434 -11.23 -7.61 18.63
N SER A 435 -11.89 -6.46 18.78
CA SER A 435 -13.09 -6.33 19.60
C SER A 435 -14.17 -7.35 19.22
N ARG A 436 -14.05 -8.00 18.06
CA ARG A 436 -14.88 -9.10 17.57
C ARG A 436 -14.53 -10.48 18.15
N GLU A 437 -13.39 -10.65 18.82
CA GLU A 437 -13.01 -11.88 19.55
C GLU A 437 -13.65 -11.94 20.96
N ALA A 438 -14.32 -10.88 21.41
CA ALA A 438 -14.87 -10.78 22.76
C ALA A 438 -16.28 -11.37 22.97
N ASP A 439 -16.94 -11.92 21.94
CA ASP A 439 -18.24 -12.60 22.10
C ASP A 439 -18.16 -14.08 21.70
N PRO A 440 -17.74 -14.97 22.61
CA PRO A 440 -18.23 -16.32 22.63
C PRO A 440 -19.53 -16.35 23.44
N ILE A 441 -20.66 -16.52 22.75
CA ILE A 441 -21.98 -16.88 23.31
C ILE A 441 -22.79 -15.70 23.90
N GLY A 442 -23.77 -15.26 23.11
CA GLY A 442 -24.96 -14.52 23.51
C GLY A 442 -26.13 -14.91 22.64
#